data_AF-A0A962SCW5-F1
#
_entry.id   AF-A0A962SCW5-F1
#
_cell.length_a   1.000
_cell.length_b   1.000
_cell.length_c   1.000
_cell.angle_alpha   90.00
_cell.angle_beta   90.00
_cell.angle_gamma   90.00
#
_symmetry.space_group_name_H-M   'P 1'
#
loop_
_entity.id
_entity.type
_entity.pdbx_description
1 polymer ?
#
loop_
_entity_poly.entity_id
_entity_poly.type
_entity_poly.pdbx_seq_one_letter_code
_entity_poly.pdbx_strand_id
1 'polypeptide(L)' 'QEEIWQAITLLKNRRQSILLIDKNIDALTDIADRHYILEKGRIAWLGPSEILKTDADIRQRFLGI' A
#
# COMPACT_ATOMS: atom_id res chain seq x y z
N GLN A 1 3.56 -14.54 -8.82
CA GLN A 1 3.42 -13.21 -8.20
C GLN A 1 3.92 -13.20 -6.75
N GLU A 2 3.73 -14.28 -5.99
CA GLU A 2 4.25 -14.41 -4.61
C GLU A 2 5.76 -14.18 -4.46
N GLU A 3 6.58 -14.62 -5.42
CA GLU A 3 8.04 -14.46 -5.37
C GLU A 3 8.49 -12.99 -5.25
N ILE A 4 7.81 -12.06 -5.92
CA ILE A 4 8.12 -10.63 -5.85
C ILE A 4 7.87 -10.12 -4.43
N TRP A 5 6.75 -10.52 -3.81
CA TRP A 5 6.40 -10.11 -2.44
C TRP A 5 7.34 -10.71 -1.39
N GLN A 6 7.78 -11.96 -1.60
CA GLN A 6 8.81 -12.59 -0.77
C GLN A 6 10.14 -11.82 -0.86
N ALA A 7 10.57 -11.46 -2.08
CA ALA A 7 11.77 -10.66 -2.28
C ALA A 7 11.66 -9.28 -1.60
N ILE A 8 10.55 -8.56 -1.80
CA ILE A 8 10.32 -7.26 -1.16
C ILE A 8 10.34 -7.39 0.37
N THR A 9 9.71 -8.42 0.93
CA THR A 9 9.71 -8.68 2.38
C THR A 9 11.12 -8.90 2.91
N LEU A 10 11.95 -9.67 2.19
CA LEU A 10 13.36 -9.86 2.53
C LEU A 10 14.13 -8.54 2.54
N LEU A 11 13.91 -7.67 1.54
CA LEU A 11 14.57 -6.35 1.47
C LEU A 11 14.11 -5.43 2.62
N LYS A 12 12.81 -5.43 2.96
CA LYS A 12 12.28 -4.68 4.10
C LYS A 12 12.91 -5.14 5.42
N ASN A 13 13.02 -6.46 5.63
CA ASN A 13 13.68 -7.04 6.81
C ASN A 13 15.16 -6.67 6.91
N ARG A 14 15.82 -6.38 5.77
CA ARG A 14 17.19 -5.84 5.71
C ARG A 14 17.26 -4.33 5.95
N ARG A 15 16.16 -3.68 6.35
CA ARG A 15 16.04 -2.23 6.60
C ARG A 15 16.31 -1.36 5.38
N GLN A 16 16.06 -1.87 4.18
CA GLN A 16 16.10 -1.05 2.97
C GLN A 16 14.83 -0.22 2.85
N SER A 17 14.98 1.03 2.42
CA SER A 17 13.84 1.87 2.03
C SER A 17 13.32 1.42 0.68
N ILE A 18 12.01 1.25 0.55
CA ILE A 18 11.36 0.73 -0.65
C ILE A 18 10.18 1.64 -0.99
N LEU A 19 10.09 2.06 -2.25
CA LEU A 19 8.90 2.71 -2.82
C LEU A 19 8.22 1.72 -3.76
N LEU A 20 6.98 1.35 -3.45
CA LEU A 20 6.18 0.44 -4.24
C LEU A 20 5.02 1.20 -4.89
N ILE A 21 4.78 0.92 -6.17
CA ILE A 21 3.64 1.45 -6.92
C ILE A 21 2.91 0.25 -7.52
N ASP A 22 1.74 -0.07 -6.97
CA ASP A 22 0.90 -1.17 -7.43
C ASP A 22 -0.58 -0.84 -7.17
N LYS A 23 -1.49 -1.59 -7.79
CA LYS A 23 -2.94 -1.51 -7.61
C LYS A 23 -3.49 -2.54 -6.61
N ASN A 24 -2.70 -3.56 -6.24
CA ASN A 24 -3.08 -4.56 -5.25
C ASN A 24 -2.89 -4.03 -3.83
N ILE A 25 -3.95 -3.43 -3.30
CA ILE A 25 -3.91 -2.77 -1.99
C ILE A 25 -3.78 -3.76 -0.85
N ASP A 26 -4.39 -4.94 -0.94
CA ASP A 26 -4.30 -5.95 0.14
C ASP A 26 -2.83 -6.37 0.34
N ALA A 27 -2.11 -6.69 -0.74
CA ALA A 27 -0.69 -7.02 -0.66
C ALA A 27 0.19 -5.84 -0.21
N LEU A 28 -0.11 -4.62 -0.70
CA LEU A 28 0.63 -3.42 -0.29
C LEU A 28 0.44 -3.13 1.20
N THR A 29 -0.77 -3.28 1.72
CA THR A 29 -1.09 -2.98 3.13
C THR A 29 -0.52 -4.01 4.10
N ASP A 30 -0.12 -5.19 3.63
CA ASP A 30 0.62 -6.19 4.42
C ASP A 30 2.09 -5.83 4.60
N ILE A 31 2.68 -5.09 3.65
CA ILE A 31 4.14 -4.88 3.60
C ILE A 31 4.54 -3.41 3.79
N ALA A 32 3.72 -2.44 3.41
CA ALA A 32 4.04 -1.03 3.54
C ALA A 32 3.74 -0.53 4.97
N ASP A 33 4.44 0.53 5.37
CA ASP A 33 4.20 1.23 6.64
C ASP A 33 3.27 2.44 6.45
N ARG A 34 3.26 3.01 5.23
CA ARG A 34 2.51 4.20 4.85
C ARG A 34 2.06 4.08 3.41
N HIS A 35 0.92 4.69 3.12
CA HIS A 35 0.29 4.64 1.81
C HIS A 35 -0.04 6.03 1.32
N TYR A 36 0.12 6.23 0.01
CA TYR A 36 -0.26 7.43 -0.71
C TYR A 36 -1.16 7.01 -1.85
N ILE A 37 -2.36 7.58 -1.91
CA ILE A 37 -3.28 7.39 -3.02
C ILE A 37 -3.20 8.63 -3.91
N LEU A 38 -2.92 8.40 -5.19
CA LEU A 38 -2.84 9.44 -6.20
C LEU A 38 -4.11 9.46 -7.05
N GLU A 39 -4.74 10.61 -7.17
CA GLU A 39 -5.79 10.87 -8.17
C GLU A 39 -5.44 12.11 -8.97
N LYS A 40 -5.51 12.00 -10.31
CA LYS A 40 -5.34 13.14 -11.23
C LYS A 40 -4.06 13.95 -10.94
N GLY A 41 -2.98 13.27 -10.59
CA GLY A 41 -1.67 13.88 -10.30
C GLY A 41 -1.55 14.53 -8.92
N ARG A 42 -2.49 14.29 -7.98
CA ARG A 42 -2.45 14.82 -6.62
C ARG A 42 -2.61 13.71 -5.60
N ILE A 43 -2.03 13.89 -4.42
CA ILE A 43 -2.25 13.00 -3.27
C ILE A 43 -3.68 13.25 -2.78
N ALA A 44 -4.56 12.29 -3.03
CA ALA A 44 -5.96 12.33 -2.61
C ALA A 44 -6.13 11.79 -1.18
N TRP A 45 -5.24 10.90 -0.76
CA TRP A 45 -5.20 10.37 0.60
C TRP A 45 -3.80 9.92 1.00
N LEU A 46 -3.51 10.02 2.30
CA LEU A 46 -2.29 9.56 2.96
C LEU A 46 -2.63 9.01 4.34
N GLY A 47 -2.09 7.84 4.66
CA GLY A 47 -2.23 7.28 6.00
C GLY A 47 -1.44 6.00 6.21
N PRO A 48 -1.48 5.45 7.44
CA PRO A 48 -0.90 4.16 7.77
C PRO A 48 -1.73 3.01 7.19
N SER A 49 -1.10 1.85 7.06
CA SER A 49 -1.68 0.64 6.47
C SER A 49 -2.88 0.13 7.26
N GLU A 50 -2.89 0.29 8.58
CA GLU A 50 -4.00 -0.14 9.44
C GLU A 50 -5.30 0.60 9.11
N ILE A 51 -5.23 1.92 8.88
CA ILE A 51 -6.40 2.72 8.53
C ILE A 51 -6.91 2.31 7.13
N LEU A 52 -6.00 2.15 6.16
CA LEU A 52 -6.41 1.75 4.81
C LEU A 52 -7.07 0.35 4.77
N LYS A 53 -6.63 -0.58 5.64
CA LYS A 53 -7.21 -1.92 5.75
C LYS A 53 -8.60 -1.94 6.36
N THR A 54 -8.82 -1.13 7.39
CA THR A 54 -10.00 -1.23 8.28
C THR A 54 -11.11 -0.26 7.92
N ASP A 55 -10.80 0.86 7.26
CA ASP A 55 -11.78 1.88 6.89
C ASP A 55 -12.44 1.55 5.55
N ALA A 56 -13.66 0.99 5.62
CA ALA A 56 -14.44 0.62 4.45
C ALA A 56 -14.83 1.84 3.59
N ASP A 57 -15.04 3.01 4.18
CA ASP A 57 -15.42 4.21 3.43
C ASP A 57 -14.25 4.72 2.57
N ILE A 58 -13.02 4.69 3.11
CA ILE A 58 -11.80 5.01 2.37
C ILE A 58 -11.60 4.02 1.22
N ARG A 59 -11.76 2.71 1.49
CA ARG A 59 -11.63 1.67 0.46
C ARG A 59 -12.65 1.85 -0.65
N GLN A 60 -13.91 2.08 -0.31
CA GLN A 60 -14.95 2.30 -1.31
C GLN A 60 -14.68 3.57 -2.14
N ARG A 61 -14.28 4.66 -1.47
CA ARG A 61 -14.07 5.96 -2.12
C ARG A 61 -12.90 5.97 -3.10
N PHE A 62 -11.78 5.34 -2.75
CA PHE A 62 -10.54 5.45 -3.51
C PHE A 62 -10.17 4.19 -4.30
N LEU A 63 -10.70 3.03 -3.90
CA LEU A 63 -10.35 1.73 -4.48
C LEU A 63 -11.55 1.09 -5.20
N GLY A 64 -12.77 1.57 -4.95
CA GLY A 64 -13.99 1.05 -5.56
C GLY A 64 -14.38 -0.36 -5.08
N ILE A 65 -13.87 -0.78 -3.93
CA ILE A 65 -14.14 -2.08 -3.28
C ILE A 65 -14.60 -1.92 -1.84
#